data_AF-A0A5K0XF18-F1
#
_entry.id   AF-A0A5K0XF18-F1
#
_cell.length_a   1.000
_cell.length_b   1.000
_cell.length_c   1.000
_cell.angle_alpha   90.00
_cell.angle_beta   90.00
_cell.angle_gamma   90.00
#
_symmetry.space_group_name_H-M   'P 1'
#
loop_
_entity.id
_entity.type
_entity.pdbx_description
1 polymer ?
#
loop_
_entity_poly.entity_id
_entity_poly.type
_entity_poly.pdbx_seq_one_letter_code
_entity_poly.pdbx_strand_id
1 'polypeptide(L)'
;KKMKLKELFKKKKGWKRKSWPESPEEIELLLGLIDMRIVSRVLRMGRINEEQLHWCAEKIGKLDFPGGSLQRNASPILFPC
;
A
#
# COMPACT_ATOMS: atom_id res chain seq x y z
N LYS A 1 18.11 5.05 5.17
CA LYS A 1 17.40 4.12 6.09
C LYS A 1 16.03 3.80 5.47
N LYS A 2 15.87 2.67 4.76
CA LYS A 2 14.58 2.30 4.13
C LYS A 2 13.62 1.81 5.22
N MET A 3 12.61 2.61 5.54
CA MET A 3 11.63 2.27 6.58
C MET A 3 10.51 1.46 5.94
N LYS A 4 10.25 0.24 6.44
CA LYS A 4 9.17 -0.59 5.89
C LYS A 4 7.82 0.04 6.26
N LEU A 5 6.86 0.07 5.34
CA LEU A 5 5.50 0.59 5.58
C LEU A 5 4.86 0.02 6.86
N LYS A 6 5.10 -1.27 7.14
CA LYS A 6 4.65 -1.94 8.37
C LYS A 6 5.22 -1.31 9.65
N GLU A 7 6.42 -0.77 9.60
CA GLU A 7 7.08 -0.11 10.74
C GLU A 7 6.58 1.32 10.93
N LEU A 8 6.39 2.08 9.85
CA LEU A 8 5.73 3.40 9.92
C LEU A 8 4.34 3.29 10.54
N PHE A 9 3.59 2.25 10.17
CA PHE A 9 2.28 1.98 10.74
C PHE A 9 2.33 1.64 12.24
N LYS A 10 3.26 0.78 12.65
CA LYS A 10 3.46 0.42 14.06
C LYS A 10 3.90 1.60 14.92
N LYS A 11 4.71 2.51 14.36
CA LYS A 11 5.26 3.67 15.07
C LYS A 11 4.22 4.78 15.28
N LYS A 12 3.30 4.97 14.32
CA LYS A 12 2.32 6.07 14.36
C LYS A 12 1.19 5.86 15.37
N LYS A 13 0.68 4.65 15.56
CA LYS A 13 -0.37 4.40 16.56
C LYS A 13 -0.25 2.97 17.10
N GLY A 14 -0.16 2.84 18.42
CA GLY A 14 -0.60 1.64 19.12
C GLY A 14 -1.96 1.23 18.56
N TRP A 15 -1.96 0.14 17.81
CA TRP A 15 -2.97 -0.26 16.85
C TRP A 15 -4.40 -0.22 17.47
N LYS A 16 -5.18 0.85 17.26
CA LYS A 16 -6.65 0.82 17.38
C LYS A 16 -7.20 0.13 16.14
N ARG A 17 -7.32 -1.20 16.20
CA ARG A 17 -7.56 -2.10 15.05
C ARG A 17 -8.92 -1.94 14.38
N LYS A 18 -9.76 -1.08 14.95
CA LYS A 18 -11.20 -1.02 14.69
C LYS A 18 -11.72 0.41 14.49
N SER A 19 -10.88 1.45 14.54
CA SER A 19 -11.31 2.82 14.29
C SER A 19 -10.97 3.25 12.87
N TRP A 20 -11.91 3.93 12.22
CA TRP A 20 -11.66 4.63 10.97
C TRP A 20 -10.57 5.70 11.19
N PRO A 21 -9.68 5.95 10.20
CA PRO A 21 -8.73 7.06 10.23
C PRO A 21 -9.38 8.41 10.53
N GLU A 22 -8.71 9.25 11.31
CA GLU A 22 -9.24 10.56 11.73
C GLU A 22 -8.62 11.71 10.91
N SER A 23 -7.56 11.45 10.15
CA SER A 23 -6.85 12.45 9.34
C SER A 23 -6.60 11.95 7.91
N PRO A 24 -6.48 12.87 6.93
CA PRO A 24 -6.14 12.52 5.56
C PRO A 24 -4.87 11.68 5.44
N GLU A 25 -3.83 11.97 6.24
CA GLU A 25 -2.58 11.21 6.22
C GLU A 25 -2.76 9.77 6.72
N GLU A 26 -3.67 9.55 7.67
CA GLU A 26 -4.02 8.20 8.13
C GLU A 26 -4.88 7.44 7.11
N ILE A 27 -5.76 8.14 6.38
CA ILE A 27 -6.53 7.57 5.27
C ILE A 27 -5.55 7.10 4.18
N GLU A 28 -4.63 7.96 3.76
CA GLU A 28 -3.60 7.61 2.78
C GLU A 28 -2.80 6.38 3.24
N LEU A 29 -2.36 6.38 4.50
CA LEU A 29 -1.60 5.26 5.07
C LEU A 29 -2.41 3.94 5.08
N LEU A 30 -3.70 3.99 5.42
CA LEU A 30 -4.60 2.84 5.36
C LEU A 30 -4.74 2.33 3.92
N LEU A 31 -4.94 3.25 2.97
CA LEU A 31 -5.09 2.95 1.55
C LEU A 31 -3.80 2.33 0.98
N GLY A 32 -2.62 2.84 1.34
CA GLY A 32 -1.33 2.24 0.97
C GLY A 32 -1.10 0.84 1.57
N LEU A 33 -1.59 0.58 2.80
CA LEU A 33 -1.58 -0.77 3.37
C LEU A 33 -2.49 -1.73 2.59
N ILE A 34 -3.65 -1.26 2.15
CA ILE A 34 -4.58 -2.05 1.34
C ILE A 34 -3.92 -2.42 0.02
N ASP A 35 -3.31 -1.47 -0.70
CA ASP A 35 -2.57 -1.76 -1.94
C ASP A 35 -1.50 -2.83 -1.72
N MET A 36 -0.69 -2.70 -0.66
CA MET A 36 0.35 -3.70 -0.34
C MET A 36 -0.22 -5.09 -0.01
N ARG A 37 -1.40 -5.16 0.62
CA ARG A 37 -2.08 -6.44 0.88
C ARG A 37 -2.58 -7.07 -0.41
N ILE A 38 -3.16 -6.27 -1.30
CA ILE A 38 -3.64 -6.74 -2.60
C ILE A 38 -2.47 -7.25 -3.43
N VAL A 39 -1.40 -6.47 -3.58
CA VAL A 39 -0.19 -6.89 -4.30
C VAL A 39 0.38 -8.18 -3.70
N SER A 40 0.44 -8.28 -2.37
CA SER A 40 0.90 -9.52 -1.73
C SER A 40 0.00 -10.73 -1.98
N ARG A 41 -1.30 -10.53 -2.20
CA ARG A 41 -2.25 -11.60 -2.55
C ARG A 41 -2.07 -12.03 -4.01
N VAL A 42 -1.90 -11.08 -4.93
CA VAL A 42 -1.67 -11.32 -6.36
C VAL A 42 -0.39 -12.10 -6.58
N LEU A 43 0.71 -11.68 -5.94
CA LEU A 43 2.01 -12.37 -6.01
C LEU A 43 1.99 -13.80 -5.41
N ARG A 44 0.92 -14.19 -4.71
CA ARG A 44 0.72 -15.55 -4.17
C ARG A 44 -0.32 -16.36 -4.96
N MET A 45 -0.82 -15.85 -6.08
CA MET A 45 -1.69 -16.61 -6.96
C MET A 45 -0.87 -17.74 -7.63
N GLY A 46 -1.48 -18.92 -7.81
CA GLY A 46 -0.79 -20.09 -8.40
C GLY A 46 -0.46 -19.92 -9.89
N ARG A 47 -1.14 -18.99 -10.56
CA ARG A 47 -0.83 -18.52 -11.92
C ARG A 47 -0.94 -17.00 -11.91
N ILE A 48 0.11 -16.34 -12.37
CA ILE A 48 0.19 -14.89 -12.52
C ILE A 48 0.71 -14.60 -13.93
N ASN A 49 0.07 -13.66 -14.62
CA ASN A 49 0.50 -13.23 -15.96
C ASN A 49 1.41 -11.99 -15.87
N GLU A 50 2.03 -11.63 -16.99
CA GLU A 50 2.97 -10.51 -17.06
C GLU A 50 2.28 -9.16 -16.77
N GLU A 51 1.06 -8.96 -17.24
CA GLU A 51 0.27 -7.75 -16.97
C GLU A 51 0.00 -7.56 -15.48
N GLN A 52 -0.32 -8.64 -14.76
CA GLN A 52 -0.53 -8.65 -13.31
C GLN A 52 0.77 -8.34 -12.55
N LEU A 53 1.92 -8.81 -13.05
CA LEU A 53 3.22 -8.46 -12.50
C LEU A 53 3.57 -6.99 -12.71
N HIS A 54 3.35 -6.47 -13.92
CA HIS A 54 3.52 -5.03 -14.22
C HIS A 54 2.59 -4.17 -13.36
N TRP A 55 1.34 -4.59 -13.20
CA TRP A 55 0.39 -3.93 -12.31
C TRP A 55 0.89 -3.88 -10.87
N CYS A 56 1.44 -5.00 -10.36
CA CYS A 56 2.04 -5.03 -9.01
C CYS A 56 3.22 -4.07 -8.89
N ALA A 57 4.10 -4.03 -9.90
CA ALA A 57 5.26 -3.14 -9.91
C ALA A 57 4.85 -1.67 -9.93
N GLU A 58 3.88 -1.30 -10.76
CA GLU A 58 3.34 0.06 -10.84
C GLU A 58 2.64 0.47 -9.53
N LYS A 59 1.85 -0.43 -8.94
CA LYS A 59 1.19 -0.21 -7.65
C LYS A 59 2.17 0.05 -6.52
N ILE A 60 3.24 -0.74 -6.41
CA ILE A 60 4.28 -0.54 -5.40
C ILE A 60 5.07 0.74 -5.70
N GLY A 61 5.40 1.00 -6.97
CA GLY A 61 6.17 2.18 -7.38
C GLY A 61 5.48 3.51 -7.08
N LYS A 62 4.15 3.53 -7.02
CA LYS A 62 3.35 4.72 -6.64
C LYS A 62 3.25 4.96 -5.13
N LEU A 63 3.86 4.10 -4.31
CA LEU A 63 3.95 4.28 -2.85
C LEU A 63 5.33 4.84 -2.51
N ASP A 64 5.46 6.16 -2.46
CA ASP A 64 6.70 6.80 -1.99
C ASP A 64 6.58 7.27 -0.54
N PHE A 65 7.68 7.18 0.20
CA PHE A 65 7.77 7.52 1.63
C PHE A 65 8.83 8.58 1.93
N PRO A 66 8.86 9.72 1.23
CA PRO A 66 9.81 10.78 1.53
C PRO A 66 9.53 11.31 2.94
N GLY A 67 10.52 11.27 3.84
CA GLY A 67 10.39 11.85 5.17
C GLY A 67 9.38 11.17 6.13
N GLY A 68 8.83 10.00 5.78
CA GLY A 68 7.88 9.26 6.63
C GLY A 68 6.41 9.64 6.46
N SER A 69 6.07 10.51 5.50
CA SER A 69 4.71 10.67 4.97
C SER A 69 4.54 9.79 3.73
N LEU A 70 3.36 9.19 3.57
CA LEU A 70 3.04 8.43 2.36
C LEU A 70 2.49 9.40 1.32
N GLN A 71 3.10 9.41 0.14
CA GLN A 71 2.50 10.02 -1.05
C GLN A 71 1.99 8.92 -1.96
N ARG A 72 0.67 8.91 -2.20
CA ARG A 72 -0.02 7.97 -3.08
C ARG A 72 -0.60 8.77 -4.24
N ASN A 73 -0.38 8.30 -5.46
CA ASN A 73 -1.09 8.85 -6.60
C ASN A 73 -2.54 8.31 -6.62
N ALA A 74 -3.52 9.22 -6.73
CA ALA A 74 -4.95 8.91 -6.61
C ALA A 74 -5.51 8.07 -7.78
N SER A 75 -4.77 7.86 -8.86
CA SER A 75 -5.26 7.08 -10.01
C SER A 75 -5.56 5.62 -9.62
N PRO A 76 -6.81 5.16 -9.79
CA PRO A 76 -7.14 3.75 -9.59
C PRO A 76 -6.57 2.94 -10.75
N ILE A 77 -5.40 2.34 -10.55
CA ILE A 77 -4.92 1.29 -11.46
C ILE A 77 -5.81 0.07 -11.21
N LEU A 78 -6.75 -0.19 -12.12
CA LEU A 78 -7.61 -1.36 -12.07
C LEU A 78 -6.76 -2.63 -12.25
N PHE A 79 -7.12 -3.69 -11.53
CA PHE A 79 -6.42 -4.97 -11.63
C PHE A 79 -6.69 -5.60 -13.01
N PRO A 80 -5.66 -6.03 -13.76
CA PRO A 80 -5.84 -6.68 -15.05
C PRO A 80 -6.41 -8.10 -14.87
N CYS A 81 -7.46 -8.41 -15.65
CA CYS A 81 -8.20 -9.68 -15.63
C CYS A 81 -7.46 -10.79 -16.39
#